data_AF-A0A813DM67-F1
#
_entry.id   AF-A0A813DM67-F1
#
_cell.length_a   1.000
_cell.length_b   1.000
_cell.length_c   1.000
_cell.angle_alpha   90.00
_cell.angle_beta   90.00
_cell.angle_gamma   90.00
#
_symmetry.space_group_name_H-M   'P 1'
#
loop_
_entity.id
_entity.type
_entity.pdbx_description
1 polymer ?
#
loop_
_entity_poly.entity_id
_entity_poly.type
_entity_poly.pdbx_seq_one_letter_code
_entity_poly.pdbx_strand_id
1 'polypeptide(L)'
;SFCSQRCASGGIQEPVTKMAAGLSPARHTSGVAHQPRGVHSLAAPRRSLGSPLATASSQASVAPSFMLLAQSYRPQPGDPVDSKVAQFANQPQNSASKALFCRLGEGVYLYGTHRVSLRVNTRSDSLEALLDETWVSAEEFVHRTQKSQAVHLQKAQKFRRPEF
;
A
#
# COMPACT_ATOMS: atom_id res chain seq x y z
N SER A 1 10.76 43.52 2.34
CA SER A 1 12.02 42.76 2.32
C SER A 1 11.84 41.49 1.52
N PHE A 2 12.26 41.52 0.25
CA PHE A 2 12.27 40.40 -0.68
C PHE A 2 13.72 39.93 -0.80
N CYS A 3 14.02 38.70 -0.41
CA CYS A 3 15.33 38.08 -0.61
C CYS A 3 15.11 36.80 -1.42
N SER A 4 15.27 36.89 -2.73
CA SER A 4 15.37 35.74 -3.63
C SER A 4 16.63 35.92 -4.45
N GLN A 5 17.69 35.27 -3.98
CA GLN A 5 18.97 35.26 -4.62
C GLN A 5 19.09 34.02 -5.51
N ARG A 6 19.47 34.31 -6.74
CA ARG A 6 19.63 33.45 -7.90
C ARG A 6 21.05 32.87 -7.91
N CYS A 7 21.19 31.55 -8.08
CA CYS A 7 22.40 30.89 -8.57
C CYS A 7 21.92 29.88 -9.64
N ALA A 8 22.09 30.11 -10.95
CA ALA A 8 23.30 30.09 -11.76
C ALA A 8 23.87 28.67 -12.02
N SER A 9 23.60 28.26 -13.26
CA SER A 9 24.16 27.25 -14.15
C SER A 9 25.55 26.65 -13.88
N GLY A 10 25.72 25.39 -14.30
CA GLY A 10 26.98 24.89 -14.85
C GLY A 10 27.32 23.45 -14.45
N GLY A 11 27.61 22.58 -15.42
CA GLY A 11 28.33 21.33 -15.16
C GLY A 11 28.05 20.16 -16.11
N ILE A 12 28.64 20.19 -17.30
CA ILE A 12 28.83 19.04 -18.19
C ILE A 12 29.85 18.08 -17.57
N GLN A 13 29.55 16.77 -17.50
CA GLN A 13 30.50 15.69 -17.85
C GLN A 13 29.86 14.30 -17.77
N GLU A 14 29.77 13.63 -18.93
CA GLU A 14 29.79 12.17 -19.00
C GLU A 14 31.19 11.64 -18.67
N PRO A 15 31.29 10.42 -18.14
CA PRO A 15 32.12 9.46 -18.86
C PRO A 15 31.51 8.06 -18.99
N VAL A 16 31.70 7.58 -20.22
CA VAL A 16 31.77 6.20 -20.73
C VAL A 16 32.49 5.24 -19.78
N THR A 17 32.20 3.93 -19.90
CA THR A 17 32.95 2.72 -19.43
C THR A 17 32.04 1.86 -18.52
N LYS A 18 31.81 0.55 -18.68
CA LYS A 18 32.50 -0.52 -19.39
C LYS A 18 31.53 -1.69 -19.60
N MET A 19 31.71 -2.42 -20.69
CA MET A 19 31.16 -3.75 -20.89
C MET A 19 31.74 -4.74 -19.88
N ALA A 20 30.93 -5.67 -19.38
CA ALA A 20 31.40 -6.97 -18.94
C ALA A 20 30.30 -8.02 -19.18
N ALA A 21 30.58 -8.88 -20.15
CA ALA A 21 29.90 -10.15 -20.36
C ALA A 21 30.11 -11.08 -19.15
N GLY A 22 29.09 -11.85 -18.81
CA GLY A 22 29.15 -12.91 -17.81
C GLY A 22 28.09 -13.95 -18.12
N LEU A 23 28.54 -15.01 -18.81
CA LEU A 23 27.77 -16.16 -19.25
C LEU A 23 27.24 -16.99 -18.06
N SER A 24 26.08 -17.63 -18.27
CA SER A 24 25.48 -18.69 -17.45
C SER A 24 26.43 -19.89 -17.21
N PRO A 25 26.13 -20.82 -16.27
CA PRO A 25 25.21 -21.91 -16.59
C PRO A 25 24.34 -22.43 -15.43
N ALA A 26 23.31 -23.18 -15.84
CA ALA A 26 22.37 -23.96 -15.05
C ALA A 26 23.01 -24.99 -14.11
N ARG A 27 22.29 -25.36 -13.03
CA ARG A 27 22.37 -26.71 -12.45
C ARG A 27 21.07 -27.13 -11.76
N HIS A 28 20.61 -28.29 -12.22
CA HIS A 28 19.52 -29.11 -11.72
C HIS A 28 19.84 -29.70 -10.34
N THR A 29 18.83 -29.85 -9.46
CA THR A 29 18.63 -31.02 -8.57
C THR A 29 17.13 -31.07 -8.22
N SER A 30 16.34 -31.93 -8.87
CA SER A 30 15.77 -33.18 -8.35
C SER A 30 15.80 -33.35 -6.82
N GLY A 31 14.64 -33.55 -6.18
CA GLY A 31 14.57 -33.69 -4.72
C GLY A 31 13.21 -34.07 -4.11
N VAL A 32 12.69 -35.24 -4.45
CA VAL A 32 11.91 -36.17 -3.59
C VAL A 32 10.56 -35.71 -2.99
N ALA A 33 9.51 -36.33 -3.54
CA ALA A 33 8.20 -36.47 -2.94
C ALA A 33 8.23 -37.39 -1.71
N HIS A 34 7.63 -36.97 -0.60
CA HIS A 34 7.15 -37.86 0.45
C HIS A 34 5.74 -37.45 0.90
N GLN A 35 4.78 -38.33 0.59
CA GLN A 35 3.42 -38.29 1.07
C GLN A 35 3.26 -39.51 1.99
N PRO A 36 3.01 -39.34 3.30
CA PRO A 36 2.56 -40.44 4.13
C PRO A 36 1.03 -40.57 4.06
N ARG A 37 0.60 -41.71 3.52
CA ARG A 37 -0.73 -42.29 3.71
C ARG A 37 -0.96 -42.57 5.19
N GLY A 38 -1.97 -41.93 5.79
CA GLY A 38 -2.58 -42.34 7.04
C GLY A 38 -4.02 -42.77 6.78
N VAL A 39 -4.25 -44.08 6.81
CA VAL A 39 -5.56 -44.71 6.67
C VAL A 39 -6.05 -45.17 8.05
N HIS A 40 -7.39 -45.17 8.19
CA HIS A 40 -8.22 -45.86 9.19
C HIS A 40 -8.36 -45.22 10.59
N SER A 41 -9.58 -44.76 10.90
CA SER A 41 -10.38 -45.44 11.92
C SER A 41 -11.88 -45.11 11.78
N LEU A 42 -12.69 -46.16 11.81
CA LEU A 42 -14.14 -46.19 11.69
C LEU A 42 -14.81 -46.17 13.07
N ALA A 43 -15.93 -45.46 13.15
CA ALA A 43 -17.07 -45.65 14.07
C ALA A 43 -16.83 -45.38 15.58
N ALA A 44 -17.78 -44.89 16.39
CA ALA A 44 -19.24 -45.00 16.35
C ALA A 44 -19.91 -43.88 17.22
N PRO A 45 -21.26 -43.78 17.25
CA PRO A 45 -22.00 -42.58 17.67
C PRO A 45 -22.49 -42.63 19.12
N ARG A 46 -22.60 -41.46 19.77
CA ARG A 46 -23.48 -41.25 20.95
C ARG A 46 -24.20 -39.90 20.90
N ARG A 47 -25.51 -40.00 20.65
CA ARG A 47 -26.59 -39.10 21.10
C ARG A 47 -26.47 -38.90 22.63
N SER A 48 -26.87 -37.82 23.30
CA SER A 48 -27.74 -36.67 23.00
C SER A 48 -27.83 -35.82 24.29
N LEU A 49 -28.48 -34.65 24.16
CA LEU A 49 -29.18 -33.85 25.18
C LEU A 49 -28.38 -32.71 25.83
N GLY A 50 -28.87 -31.48 25.61
CA GLY A 50 -28.80 -30.45 26.65
C GLY A 50 -28.52 -29.04 26.17
N SER A 51 -29.61 -28.31 25.88
CA SER A 51 -29.82 -26.88 26.17
C SER A 51 -29.41 -25.81 25.13
N PRO A 52 -30.36 -24.94 24.73
CA PRO A 52 -30.13 -23.81 23.86
C PRO A 52 -29.62 -22.63 24.69
N LEU A 53 -28.33 -22.30 24.58
CA LEU A 53 -27.84 -21.03 25.10
C LEU A 53 -27.73 -20.03 23.94
N ALA A 54 -28.60 -19.04 24.05
CA ALA A 54 -28.74 -17.82 23.28
C ALA A 54 -27.57 -17.48 22.34
N THR A 55 -27.93 -17.30 21.07
CA THR A 55 -27.19 -16.62 20.02
C THR A 55 -26.68 -15.26 20.53
N ALA A 56 -25.49 -15.24 21.10
CA ALA A 56 -24.71 -14.02 21.23
C ALA A 56 -24.17 -13.68 19.84
N SER A 57 -24.99 -13.02 19.03
CA SER A 57 -24.51 -12.23 17.91
C SER A 57 -23.66 -11.10 18.50
N SER A 58 -22.40 -11.40 18.82
CA SER A 58 -21.36 -10.39 18.91
C SER A 58 -21.14 -9.86 17.50
N GLN A 59 -22.07 -9.01 17.07
CA GLN A 59 -21.74 -7.94 16.14
C GLN A 59 -20.72 -7.09 16.88
N ALA A 60 -19.44 -7.45 16.72
CA ALA A 60 -18.37 -6.50 16.86
C ALA A 60 -18.66 -5.44 15.79
N SER A 61 -19.42 -4.43 16.18
CA SER A 61 -19.53 -3.17 15.47
C SER A 61 -18.12 -2.58 15.54
N VAL A 62 -17.28 -2.98 14.59
CA VAL A 62 -16.14 -2.17 14.16
C VAL A 62 -16.73 -0.92 13.54
N ALA A 63 -17.26 -0.05 14.40
CA ALA A 63 -17.52 1.33 14.06
C ALA A 63 -16.18 1.85 13.53
N PRO A 64 -16.10 2.20 12.25
CA PRO A 64 -14.83 2.66 11.74
C PRO A 64 -14.58 4.02 12.36
N SER A 65 -13.50 4.14 13.12
CA SER A 65 -13.04 5.36 13.82
C SER A 65 -12.62 6.46 12.83
N PHE A 66 -13.42 6.76 11.82
CA PHE A 66 -13.17 7.80 10.82
C PHE A 66 -13.41 9.22 11.35
N MET A 67 -13.74 9.38 12.64
CA MET A 67 -13.89 10.69 13.30
C MET A 67 -12.58 11.19 13.93
N LEU A 68 -11.44 10.92 13.29
CA LEU A 68 -10.13 11.43 13.71
C LEU A 68 -9.74 12.66 12.89
N LEU A 69 -10.48 13.74 13.12
CA LEU A 69 -10.04 15.08 12.79
C LEU A 69 -8.66 15.33 13.44
N ALA A 70 -7.65 15.57 12.60
CA ALA A 70 -6.35 16.17 12.93
C ALA A 70 -5.34 15.38 13.79
N GLN A 71 -5.37 14.04 13.82
CA GLN A 71 -4.19 13.32 14.30
C GLN A 71 -3.16 13.16 13.18
N SER A 72 -1.96 13.69 13.41
CA SER A 72 -0.80 13.43 12.55
C SER A 72 -0.53 11.93 12.47
N TYR A 73 -0.21 11.45 11.28
CA TYR A 73 0.21 10.07 11.05
C TYR A 73 1.44 9.77 11.91
N ARG A 74 1.40 8.69 12.70
CA ARG A 74 2.51 8.25 13.55
C ARG A 74 3.15 6.99 12.94
N PRO A 75 4.44 7.03 12.57
CA PRO A 75 5.10 5.87 11.98
C PRO A 75 5.40 4.80 13.03
N GLN A 76 5.47 3.55 12.56
CA GLN A 76 6.01 2.42 13.27
C GLN A 76 7.53 2.62 13.47
N PRO A 77 8.04 2.57 14.71
CA PRO A 77 9.47 2.67 14.97
C PRO A 77 10.25 1.56 14.25
N GLY A 78 11.34 1.93 13.58
CA GLY A 78 12.23 1.00 12.87
C GLY A 78 11.83 0.70 11.42
N ASP A 79 10.69 1.19 10.94
CA ASP A 79 10.29 1.04 9.54
C ASP A 79 10.65 2.31 8.74
N PRO A 80 11.65 2.26 7.83
CA PRO A 80 12.07 3.43 7.07
C PRO A 80 11.03 3.86 6.04
N VAL A 81 10.25 2.92 5.49
CA VAL A 81 9.16 3.25 4.55
C VAL A 81 8.07 3.99 5.31
N ASP A 82 7.67 3.49 6.48
CA ASP A 82 6.62 4.10 7.28
C ASP A 82 7.02 5.49 7.81
N SER A 83 8.30 5.66 8.14
CA SER A 83 8.86 6.97 8.50
C SER A 83 8.72 7.98 7.36
N LYS A 84 8.97 7.55 6.11
CA LYS A 84 8.77 8.38 4.92
C LYS A 84 7.30 8.62 4.60
N VAL A 85 6.42 7.65 4.83
CA VAL A 85 4.96 7.83 4.75
C VAL A 85 4.51 8.89 5.74
N ALA A 86 4.98 8.84 6.99
CA ALA A 86 4.66 9.85 7.99
C ALA A 86 5.15 11.24 7.56
N GLN A 87 6.38 11.33 7.03
CA GLN A 87 6.93 12.59 6.53
C GLN A 87 6.09 13.15 5.37
N PHE A 88 5.65 12.30 4.44
CA PHE A 88 4.83 12.68 3.30
C PHE A 88 3.42 13.09 3.73
N ALA A 89 2.72 12.23 4.47
CA ALA A 89 1.34 12.44 4.90
C ALA A 89 1.21 13.67 5.79
N ASN A 90 2.16 13.90 6.71
CA ASN A 90 2.06 14.98 7.68
C ASN A 90 2.26 16.39 7.11
N GLN A 91 2.74 16.52 5.87
CA GLN A 91 2.88 17.80 5.19
C GLN A 91 1.53 18.53 5.08
N PRO A 92 1.49 19.87 5.25
CA PRO A 92 0.25 20.65 5.14
C PRO A 92 -0.48 20.46 3.81
N GLN A 93 0.28 20.34 2.71
CA GLN A 93 -0.24 20.13 1.36
C GLN A 93 -0.96 18.78 1.20
N ASN A 94 -0.57 17.78 2.00
CA ASN A 94 -1.10 16.42 1.95
C ASN A 94 -2.11 16.14 3.07
N SER A 95 -2.62 17.18 3.73
CA SER A 95 -3.54 17.04 4.86
C SER A 95 -4.81 16.23 4.55
N ALA A 96 -5.34 16.36 3.34
CA ALA A 96 -6.47 15.55 2.87
C ALA A 96 -6.12 14.06 2.69
N SER A 97 -4.85 13.76 2.38
CA SER A 97 -4.36 12.39 2.15
C SER A 97 -3.96 11.69 3.46
N LYS A 98 -3.86 12.40 4.59
CA LYS A 98 -3.44 11.86 5.89
C LYS A 98 -4.26 10.65 6.32
N ALA A 99 -5.58 10.74 6.18
CA ALA A 99 -6.50 9.69 6.60
C ALA A 99 -6.55 8.49 5.64
N LEU A 100 -5.90 8.59 4.47
CA LEU A 100 -5.99 7.56 3.43
C LEU A 100 -4.93 6.47 3.58
N PHE A 101 -3.81 6.76 4.23
CA PHE A 101 -2.74 5.78 4.43
C PHE A 101 -3.03 4.91 5.66
N CYS A 102 -3.08 3.60 5.46
CA CYS A 102 -3.16 2.62 6.53
C CYS A 102 -2.14 1.49 6.28
N ARG A 103 -1.24 1.25 7.24
CA ARG A 103 -0.20 0.21 7.12
C ARG A 103 -0.83 -1.18 7.27
N LEU A 104 -0.56 -2.06 6.30
CA LEU A 104 -0.93 -3.48 6.38
C LEU A 104 0.26 -4.37 6.75
N GLY A 105 1.46 -3.94 6.39
CA GLY A 105 2.71 -4.65 6.64
C GLY A 105 3.89 -3.85 6.11
N GLU A 106 5.09 -4.44 6.20
CA GLU A 106 6.30 -3.82 5.68
C GLU A 106 6.17 -3.58 4.16
N GLY A 107 6.33 -2.33 3.75
CA GLY A 107 6.19 -1.92 2.35
C GLY A 107 4.79 -2.07 1.75
N VAL A 108 3.75 -2.43 2.52
CA VAL A 108 2.39 -2.66 1.99
C VAL A 108 1.36 -1.85 2.77
N TYR A 109 0.60 -1.03 2.04
CA TYR A 109 -0.33 -0.05 2.59
C TYR A 109 -1.68 -0.14 1.90
N LEU A 110 -2.71 0.38 2.57
CA LEU A 110 -3.94 0.83 1.94
C LEU A 110 -3.82 2.33 1.69
N TYR A 111 -4.26 2.75 0.49
CA TYR A 111 -4.57 4.14 0.16
C TYR A 111 -6.06 4.24 -0.16
N GLY A 112 -6.84 4.71 0.80
CA GLY A 112 -8.31 4.62 0.74
C GLY A 112 -8.76 3.17 0.71
N THR A 113 -9.24 2.70 -0.44
CA THR A 113 -9.68 1.30 -0.67
C THR A 113 -8.70 0.46 -1.48
N HIS A 114 -7.58 1.04 -1.93
CA HIS A 114 -6.63 0.36 -2.80
C HIS A 114 -5.40 -0.12 -2.02
N ARG A 115 -5.00 -1.36 -2.26
CA ARG A 115 -3.74 -1.89 -1.72
C ARG A 115 -2.59 -1.46 -2.61
N VAL A 116 -1.54 -0.91 -2.00
CA VAL A 116 -0.38 -0.33 -2.68
C VAL A 116 0.91 -0.81 -2.04
N SER A 117 1.91 -1.10 -2.86
CA SER A 117 3.27 -1.36 -2.41
C SER A 117 4.05 -0.06 -2.40
N LEU A 118 4.69 0.25 -1.28
CA LEU A 118 5.53 1.43 -1.09
C LEU A 118 6.97 1.03 -0.85
N ARG A 119 7.91 1.86 -1.32
CA ARG A 119 9.33 1.70 -1.03
C ARG A 119 10.01 3.06 -0.90
N VAL A 120 11.19 3.07 -0.29
CA VAL A 120 12.09 4.23 -0.33
C VAL A 120 13.09 4.01 -1.45
N ASN A 121 13.20 4.96 -2.38
CA ASN A 121 14.26 4.95 -3.38
C ASN A 121 15.58 5.31 -2.71
N THR A 122 16.55 4.39 -2.74
CA THR A 122 17.84 4.55 -2.06
C THR A 122 18.73 5.63 -2.65
N ARG A 123 18.48 6.05 -3.90
CA ARG A 123 19.28 7.09 -4.57
C ARG A 123 18.76 8.50 -4.28
N SER A 124 17.43 8.66 -4.28
CA SER A 124 16.77 9.96 -4.09
C SER A 124 16.22 10.17 -2.68
N ASP A 125 16.23 9.14 -1.82
CA ASP A 125 15.65 9.15 -0.48
C ASP A 125 14.17 9.57 -0.47
N SER A 126 13.46 9.28 -1.57
CA SER A 126 12.07 9.63 -1.82
C SER A 126 11.15 8.43 -1.70
N LEU A 127 9.92 8.66 -1.25
CA LEU A 127 8.87 7.64 -1.19
C LEU A 127 8.32 7.37 -2.60
N GLU A 128 8.29 6.10 -3.00
CA GLU A 128 7.72 5.64 -4.26
C GLU A 128 6.59 4.65 -4.00
N ALA A 129 5.60 4.67 -4.89
CA ALA A 129 4.47 3.74 -4.91
C ALA A 129 4.47 2.94 -6.21
N LEU A 130 4.09 1.67 -6.12
CA LEU A 130 3.88 0.82 -7.30
C LEU A 130 2.49 1.07 -7.88
N LEU A 131 2.43 1.56 -9.11
CA LEU A 131 1.20 1.83 -9.87
C LEU A 131 1.38 1.31 -11.29
N ASP A 132 0.46 0.45 -11.76
CA ASP A 132 0.51 -0.15 -13.09
C ASP A 132 1.90 -0.74 -13.43
N GLU A 133 2.42 -1.56 -12.49
CA GLU A 133 3.74 -2.21 -12.57
C GLU A 133 4.96 -1.25 -12.62
N THR A 134 4.72 0.05 -12.45
CA THR A 134 5.73 1.09 -12.51
C THR A 134 5.85 1.79 -11.16
N TRP A 135 7.09 2.02 -10.72
CA TRP A 135 7.34 2.82 -9.53
C TRP A 135 7.26 4.31 -9.87
N VAL A 136 6.36 5.02 -9.19
CA VAL A 136 6.15 6.46 -9.34
C VAL A 136 6.34 7.15 -7.99
N SER A 137 6.59 8.46 -7.97
CA SER A 137 6.67 9.19 -6.70
C SER A 137 5.34 9.16 -5.96
N ALA A 138 5.38 9.28 -4.63
CA ALA A 138 4.18 9.34 -3.81
C ALA A 138 3.23 10.49 -4.22
N GLU A 139 3.78 11.65 -4.59
CA GLU A 139 3.02 12.79 -5.11
C GLU A 139 2.26 12.43 -6.38
N GLU A 140 2.96 11.82 -7.35
CA GLU A 140 2.38 11.43 -8.64
C GLU A 140 1.32 10.35 -8.47
N PHE A 141 1.56 9.38 -7.59
CA PHE A 141 0.59 8.35 -7.23
C PHE A 141 -0.71 8.95 -6.67
N VAL A 142 -0.60 9.85 -5.69
CA VAL A 142 -1.77 10.54 -5.09
C VAL A 142 -2.52 11.33 -6.16
N HIS A 143 -1.81 12.10 -6.98
CA HIS A 143 -2.40 12.91 -8.05
C HIS A 143 -3.16 12.06 -9.08
N ARG A 144 -2.57 10.95 -9.55
CA ARG A 144 -3.22 10.03 -10.50
C ARG A 144 -4.45 9.36 -9.90
N THR A 145 -4.35 8.91 -8.65
CA THR A 145 -5.45 8.24 -7.95
C THR A 145 -6.63 9.18 -7.71
N GLN A 146 -6.36 10.43 -7.30
CA GLN A 146 -7.41 11.44 -7.14
C GLN A 146 -8.07 11.79 -8.48
N LYS A 147 -7.29 11.91 -9.55
CA LYS A 147 -7.80 12.20 -10.89
C LYS A 147 -8.70 11.07 -11.41
N SER A 148 -8.32 9.81 -11.22
CA SER A 148 -9.12 8.66 -11.66
C SER A 148 -10.45 8.55 -10.89
N GLN A 149 -10.45 8.88 -9.59
CA GLN A 149 -11.66 8.94 -8.78
C GLN A 149 -12.59 10.09 -9.21
N ALA A 150 -12.04 11.27 -9.52
CA ALA A 150 -12.84 12.41 -9.98
C ALA A 150 -13.59 12.12 -11.28
N VAL A 151 -12.97 11.41 -12.23
CA VAL A 151 -13.61 11.01 -13.50
C VAL A 151 -14.82 10.09 -13.25
N HIS A 152 -14.71 9.14 -12.32
CA HIS A 152 -15.82 8.25 -11.97
C HIS A 152 -17.00 9.02 -11.36
N LEU A 153 -16.72 9.99 -10.48
CA LEU A 153 -17.76 10.82 -9.85
C LEU A 153 -18.46 11.72 -10.87
N GLN A 154 -17.73 12.34 -11.80
CA GLN A 154 -18.33 13.19 -12.83
C GLN A 154 -19.22 12.39 -13.80
N LYS A 155 -18.82 11.16 -14.16
CA LYS A 155 -19.65 10.28 -15.00
C LYS A 155 -20.96 9.89 -14.30
N ALA A 156 -20.91 9.62 -12.99
CA ALA A 156 -22.09 9.32 -12.20
C ALA A 156 -23.04 10.53 -12.06
N GLN A 157 -22.50 11.74 -11.92
CA GLN A 157 -23.31 12.97 -11.83
C GLN A 157 -24.02 13.30 -13.15
N LYS A 158 -23.36 13.06 -14.30
CA LYS A 158 -23.94 13.34 -15.62
C LYS A 158 -25.15 12.46 -15.95
N PHE A 159 -25.24 11.28 -15.33
CA PHE A 159 -26.40 10.38 -15.41
C PHE A 159 -27.53 10.70 -14.42
N ARG A 160 -27.33 11.65 -13.50
CA ARG A 160 -28.34 12.08 -12.51
C ARG A 160 -28.97 13.44 -12.84
N ARG A 161 -29.03 13.84 -14.11
CA ARG A 161 -29.91 14.94 -14.52
C ARG A 161 -31.28 14.38 -14.89
N PRO A 162 -32.32 14.55 -14.05
CA PRO A 162 -33.69 14.41 -14.53
C PRO A 162 -33.93 15.53 -15.54
N GLU A 163 -34.38 15.17 -16.74
CA GLU A 163 -35.00 16.14 -17.65
C GLU A 163 -36.29 16.62 -16.99
N PHE A 164 -36.35 17.90 -16.68
CA PHE A 164 -37.56 18.64 -16.35
C PHE A 164 -37.69 19.80 -17.33
#